data_AF-B0DPQ3-F1
#
_entry.id   AF-B0DPQ3-F1
#
_cell.length_a   1.000
_cell.length_b   1.000
_cell.length_c   1.000
_cell.angle_alpha   90.00
_cell.angle_beta   90.00
_cell.angle_gamma   90.00
#
_symmetry.space_group_name_H-M   'P 1'
#
loop_
_entity.id
_entity.type
_entity.pdbx_description
1 polymer ?
#
loop_
_entity_poly.entity_id
_entity_poly.type
_entity_poly.pdbx_seq_one_letter_code
_entity_poly.pdbx_strand_id
1 'polypeptide(L)'
;MDGGSSPPWRVRVGMMQPAQPWFFYALTRGVMAINWTVQRWFLLPRIYPSFPVKIDLPKPTGERCPKLHPNKWQYRPWYRPESIGLGYLQNRFLVAIGWYSEMPGPHLKSSGYRLEEMGPFKFENSAHEEVMQKAAELQGCPVAGPWSLEGRRGDEPSP
;
A
#
# COMPACT_ATOMS: atom_id res chain seq x y z
N MET A 1 0.20 -42.51 5.84
CA MET A 1 -0.21 -41.28 5.13
C MET A 1 1.02 -40.39 5.13
N ASP A 2 1.90 -40.59 4.15
CA ASP A 2 3.15 -39.87 4.08
C ASP A 2 2.96 -38.73 3.09
N GLY A 3 2.73 -37.53 3.62
CA GLY A 3 2.66 -36.28 2.87
C GLY A 3 4.03 -35.96 2.27
N GLY A 4 4.39 -36.70 1.22
CA GLY A 4 5.64 -36.55 0.49
C GLY A 4 5.66 -35.26 -0.29
N SER A 5 6.41 -34.28 0.20
CA SER A 5 6.88 -33.16 -0.60
C SER A 5 7.59 -33.71 -1.84
N SER A 6 6.92 -33.61 -2.98
CA SER A 6 7.48 -34.06 -4.25
C SER A 6 8.74 -33.25 -4.54
N PRO A 7 9.90 -33.90 -4.74
CA PRO A 7 11.13 -33.17 -5.01
C PRO A 7 10.99 -32.38 -6.32
N PRO A 8 11.56 -31.15 -6.38
CA PRO A 8 11.29 -30.16 -7.44
C PRO A 8 11.66 -30.62 -8.86
N TRP A 9 12.43 -31.71 -8.99
CA TRP A 9 12.77 -32.29 -10.29
C TRP A 9 11.55 -32.87 -11.04
N ARG A 10 10.44 -33.21 -10.34
CA ARG A 10 9.22 -33.72 -10.98
C ARG A 10 8.55 -32.68 -11.89
N VAL A 11 8.53 -31.41 -11.48
CA VAL A 11 7.96 -30.32 -12.29
C VAL A 11 8.80 -30.09 -13.55
N ARG A 12 10.13 -30.10 -13.43
CA ARG A 12 11.04 -29.98 -14.58
C ARG A 12 10.81 -31.07 -15.62
N VAL A 13 10.71 -32.33 -15.16
CA VAL A 13 10.46 -33.49 -16.04
C VAL A 13 9.06 -33.39 -16.67
N GLY A 14 8.05 -33.00 -15.91
CA GLY A 14 6.69 -32.80 -16.43
C GLY A 14 6.57 -31.67 -17.45
N MET A 15 7.43 -30.64 -17.38
CA MET A 15 7.48 -29.52 -18.33
C MET A 15 8.51 -29.72 -19.44
N MET A 16 9.16 -30.89 -19.53
CA MET A 16 10.19 -31.22 -20.53
C MET A 16 11.33 -30.17 -20.62
N GLN A 17 11.66 -29.52 -19.51
CA GLN A 17 12.70 -28.49 -19.48
C GLN A 17 14.10 -29.10 -19.50
N PRO A 18 15.10 -28.44 -20.15
CA PRO A 18 16.47 -28.92 -20.16
C PRO A 18 17.05 -29.00 -18.75
N ALA A 19 18.05 -29.86 -18.57
CA ALA A 19 18.73 -29.95 -17.29
C ALA A 19 19.44 -28.62 -16.97
N GLN A 20 19.12 -28.03 -15.81
CA GLN A 20 19.78 -26.82 -15.37
C GLN A 20 21.28 -27.09 -15.20
N PRO A 21 22.17 -26.29 -15.81
CA PRO A 21 23.60 -26.55 -15.74
C PRO A 21 24.13 -26.41 -14.32
N TRP A 22 25.17 -27.19 -14.02
CA TRP A 22 25.70 -27.36 -12.66
C TRP A 22 26.12 -26.05 -11.99
N PHE A 23 26.59 -25.07 -12.77
CA PHE A 23 27.09 -23.80 -12.24
C PHE A 23 25.98 -22.97 -11.57
N PHE A 24 24.71 -23.08 -11.99
CA PHE A 24 23.62 -22.39 -11.30
C PHE A 24 23.37 -22.97 -9.91
N TYR A 25 23.54 -24.29 -9.73
CA TYR A 25 23.49 -24.90 -8.41
C TYR A 25 24.66 -24.45 -7.53
N ALA A 26 25.87 -24.36 -8.10
CA ALA A 26 27.04 -23.84 -7.39
C ALA A 26 26.86 -22.37 -6.99
N LEU A 27 26.36 -21.54 -7.90
CA LEU A 27 26.10 -20.12 -7.68
C LEU A 27 25.05 -19.90 -6.57
N THR A 28 23.89 -20.55 -6.68
CA THR A 28 22.82 -20.41 -5.67
C THR A 28 23.26 -20.92 -4.30
N ARG A 29 23.98 -22.05 -4.23
CA ARG A 29 24.58 -22.53 -2.98
C ARG A 29 25.60 -21.55 -2.42
N GLY A 30 26.46 -20.98 -3.26
CA GLY A 30 27.45 -19.98 -2.87
C GLY A 30 26.79 -18.73 -2.29
N VAL A 31 25.82 -18.16 -2.99
CA VAL A 31 25.07 -16.97 -2.54
C VAL A 31 24.36 -17.25 -1.21
N MET A 32 23.72 -18.42 -1.06
CA MET A 32 23.06 -18.80 0.20
C MET A 32 24.06 -19.00 1.34
N ALA A 33 25.22 -19.61 1.09
CA ALA A 33 26.26 -19.80 2.10
C ALA A 33 26.91 -18.48 2.54
N ILE A 34 27.15 -17.56 1.59
CA ILE A 34 27.62 -16.21 1.89
C ILE A 34 26.58 -15.49 2.76
N ASN A 35 25.31 -15.50 2.34
CA ASN A 35 24.24 -14.84 3.09
C ASN A 35 24.11 -15.43 4.51
N TRP A 36 24.18 -16.76 4.67
CA TRP A 36 24.19 -17.41 5.98
C TRP A 36 25.37 -16.95 6.85
N THR A 37 26.58 -16.88 6.27
CA THR A 37 27.78 -16.47 7.00
C THR A 37 27.69 -15.00 7.43
N VAL A 38 27.25 -14.12 6.53
CA VAL A 38 27.05 -12.69 6.82
C VAL A 38 25.96 -12.49 7.86
N GLN A 39 24.82 -13.15 7.71
CA GLN A 39 23.70 -13.06 8.68
C GLN A 39 24.05 -13.63 10.05
N ARG A 40 24.91 -14.66 10.11
CA ARG A 40 25.27 -15.32 11.38
C ARG A 40 26.31 -14.54 12.18
N TRP A 41 27.29 -13.94 11.51
CA TRP A 41 28.50 -13.39 12.15
C TRP A 41 28.63 -11.87 12.05
N PHE A 42 28.12 -11.25 10.98
CA PHE A 42 28.32 -9.81 10.72
C PHE A 42 27.05 -8.97 10.93
N LEU A 43 25.87 -9.61 10.98
CA LEU A 43 24.61 -8.95 11.26
C LEU A 43 24.12 -9.32 12.66
N LEU A 44 23.52 -8.35 13.35
CA LEU A 44 22.89 -8.58 14.64
C LEU A 44 21.70 -9.55 14.48
N PRO A 45 21.44 -10.42 15.48
CA PRO A 45 20.27 -11.29 15.46
C PRO A 45 19.00 -10.45 15.29
N ARG A 46 18.19 -10.81 14.30
CA ARG A 46 16.98 -10.09 13.96
C ARG A 46 15.91 -10.33 15.04
N ILE A 47 15.72 -9.37 15.94
CA ILE A 47 14.73 -9.45 17.03
C ILE A 47 13.30 -9.20 16.51
N TYR A 48 13.14 -8.34 15.49
CA TYR A 48 11.83 -7.99 14.95
C TYR A 48 11.72 -8.30 13.44
N PRO A 49 10.63 -8.94 13.00
CA PRO A 49 10.41 -9.21 11.58
C PRO A 49 9.98 -7.93 10.85
N SER A 50 10.90 -7.32 10.09
CA SER A 50 10.56 -6.32 9.07
C SER A 50 9.98 -6.98 7.82
N PHE A 51 8.67 -6.90 7.64
CA PHE A 51 8.02 -7.34 6.41
C PHE A 51 8.02 -6.22 5.36
N PRO A 52 8.14 -6.54 4.06
CA PRO A 52 8.02 -5.55 2.99
C PRO A 52 6.60 -4.96 2.90
N VAL A 53 5.63 -5.60 3.54
CA VAL A 53 4.24 -5.16 3.67
C VAL A 53 3.97 -4.89 5.14
N LYS A 54 3.36 -3.75 5.46
CA LYS A 54 2.86 -3.49 6.81
C LYS A 54 1.66 -4.41 7.05
N ILE A 55 1.83 -5.39 7.93
CA ILE A 55 0.77 -6.32 8.33
C ILE A 55 -0.12 -5.71 9.43
N ASP A 56 0.37 -4.64 10.08
CA ASP A 56 -0.37 -3.93 11.10
C ASP A 56 -1.69 -3.41 10.54
N LEU A 57 -2.78 -3.73 11.24
CA LEU A 57 -4.09 -3.17 10.96
C LEU A 57 -4.00 -1.64 11.07
N PRO A 58 -4.65 -0.89 10.16
CA PRO A 58 -4.70 0.56 10.27
C PRO A 58 -5.33 0.91 11.63
N LYS A 59 -4.59 1.64 12.46
CA LYS A 59 -5.17 2.18 13.70
C LYS A 59 -6.20 3.22 13.29
N PRO A 60 -7.45 3.14 13.78
CA PRO A 60 -8.41 4.21 13.54
C PRO A 60 -7.86 5.45 14.24
N THR A 61 -7.34 6.39 13.46
CA THR A 61 -7.23 7.79 13.89
C THR A 61 -8.62 8.17 14.34
N GLY A 62 -8.80 8.71 15.55
CA GLY A 62 -10.11 9.02 16.15
C GLY A 62 -10.95 10.07 15.40
N GLU A 63 -10.67 10.28 14.11
CA GLU A 63 -11.47 11.04 13.18
C GLU A 63 -12.74 10.27 12.82
N ARG A 64 -13.85 11.01 12.74
CA ARG A 64 -15.18 10.48 12.43
C ARG A 64 -15.22 9.85 11.03
N CYS A 65 -14.43 10.38 10.07
CA CYS A 65 -14.06 9.69 8.82
C CYS A 65 -12.55 9.68 8.58
N PRO A 66 -11.88 8.52 8.66
CA PRO A 66 -10.47 8.40 8.29
C PRO A 66 -10.29 8.56 6.78
N LYS A 67 -9.36 9.44 6.38
CA LYS A 67 -8.96 9.62 4.98
C LYS A 67 -7.57 9.03 4.71
N LEU A 68 -7.43 8.42 3.55
CA LEU A 68 -6.18 7.82 3.09
C LEU A 68 -5.34 8.85 2.35
N HIS A 69 -4.03 8.68 2.47
CA HIS A 69 -3.04 9.39 1.67
C HIS A 69 -2.25 8.33 0.91
N PRO A 70 -1.75 8.63 -0.31
CA PRO A 70 -0.98 7.65 -1.06
C PRO A 70 0.31 7.28 -0.29
N ASN A 71 1.18 6.41 -0.81
CA ASN A 71 2.57 6.25 -0.28
C ASN A 71 3.66 6.92 -1.15
N LYS A 72 3.40 7.19 -2.44
CA LYS A 72 4.32 7.85 -3.37
C LYS A 72 3.64 9.00 -4.11
N TRP A 73 4.27 10.17 -4.17
CA TRP A 73 3.66 11.38 -4.75
C TRP A 73 3.98 11.46 -6.22
N GLN A 74 2.96 11.76 -7.02
CA GLN A 74 3.10 12.07 -8.43
C GLN A 74 3.58 13.52 -8.60
N TYR A 75 3.98 13.88 -9.82
CA TYR A 75 4.39 15.24 -10.18
C TYR A 75 3.33 16.29 -9.80
N ARG A 76 2.04 15.96 -10.01
CA ARG A 76 0.91 16.69 -9.43
C ARG A 76 0.58 16.05 -8.07
N PRO A 77 0.72 16.77 -6.94
CA PRO A 77 0.63 16.18 -5.62
C PRO A 77 -0.83 16.03 -5.15
N TRP A 78 -1.61 15.21 -5.87
CA TRP A 78 -2.95 14.81 -5.45
C TRP A 78 -2.93 14.14 -4.08
N TYR A 79 -3.88 14.50 -3.23
CA TYR A 79 -4.08 13.89 -1.92
C TYR A 79 -2.88 14.00 -0.98
N ARG A 80 -1.99 14.96 -1.22
CA ARG A 80 -0.85 15.20 -0.36
C ARG A 80 -1.25 16.18 0.74
N PRO A 81 -0.95 15.88 2.02
CA PRO A 81 -1.34 16.75 3.11
C PRO A 81 -0.58 18.08 3.05
N GLU A 82 -1.26 19.14 3.50
CA GLU A 82 -0.65 20.46 3.63
C GLU A 82 0.40 20.43 4.74
N SER A 83 1.63 20.74 4.35
CA SER A 83 2.74 20.84 5.29
C SER A 83 2.70 22.18 6.00
N ILE A 84 2.86 22.19 7.32
CA ILE A 84 2.95 23.39 8.14
C ILE A 84 4.42 23.67 8.51
N GLY A 85 4.80 24.94 8.67
CA GLY A 85 6.14 25.34 9.14
C GLY A 85 7.27 25.05 8.14
N LEU A 86 8.32 24.33 8.57
CA LEU A 86 9.49 24.04 7.73
C LEU A 86 9.15 23.17 6.51
N GLY A 87 8.18 22.27 6.63
CA GLY A 87 7.72 21.45 5.51
C GLY A 87 7.10 22.29 4.38
N TYR A 88 6.48 23.42 4.72
CA TYR A 88 5.95 24.37 3.74
C TYR A 88 7.06 25.00 2.91
N LEU A 89 8.15 25.42 3.55
CA LEU A 89 9.32 25.98 2.86
C LEU A 89 9.98 24.95 1.94
N GLN A 90 10.11 23.70 2.41
CA GLN A 90 10.63 22.61 1.59
C GLN A 90 9.73 22.35 0.37
N ASN A 91 8.41 22.31 0.55
CA ASN A 91 7.47 22.14 -0.56
C ASN A 91 7.52 23.31 -1.54
N ARG A 92 7.66 24.54 -1.04
CA ARG A 92 7.86 25.73 -1.87
C ARG A 92 9.13 25.63 -2.71
N PHE A 93 10.22 25.18 -2.10
CA PHE A 93 11.48 24.96 -2.80
C PHE A 93 11.34 23.87 -3.86
N LEU A 94 10.69 22.74 -3.54
CA LEU A 94 10.48 21.62 -4.47
C LEU A 94 9.61 22.01 -5.68
N VAL A 95 8.62 22.88 -5.47
CA VAL A 95 7.84 23.46 -6.58
C VAL A 95 8.68 24.44 -7.39
N ALA A 96 9.48 25.29 -6.73
CA ALA A 96 10.33 26.26 -7.42
C ALA A 96 11.39 25.62 -8.33
N ILE A 97 11.96 24.48 -7.93
CA ILE A 97 12.89 23.71 -8.77
C ILE A 97 12.18 22.83 -9.82
N GLY A 98 10.85 22.87 -9.89
CA GLY A 98 10.05 22.10 -10.86
C GLY A 98 9.94 20.61 -10.56
N TRP A 99 10.20 20.17 -9.33
CA TRP A 99 10.01 18.76 -8.93
C TRP A 99 8.53 18.39 -8.76
N TYR A 100 7.72 19.35 -8.33
CA TYR A 100 6.26 19.26 -8.31
C TYR A 100 5.66 20.42 -9.10
N SER A 101 4.47 20.21 -9.69
CA SER A 101 3.79 21.24 -10.48
C SER A 101 3.25 22.39 -9.65
N GLU A 102 2.73 22.08 -8.46
CA GLU A 102 1.96 23.01 -7.63
C GLU A 102 2.06 22.60 -6.16
N MET A 103 1.73 23.54 -5.26
CA MET A 103 1.68 23.25 -3.83
C MET A 103 0.47 22.35 -3.49
N PRO A 104 0.62 21.44 -2.51
CA PRO A 104 -0.54 20.74 -1.96
C PRO A 104 -1.51 21.75 -1.37
N GLY A 105 -2.79 21.60 -1.70
CA GLY A 105 -3.85 22.50 -1.27
C GLY A 105 -5.23 21.87 -1.40
N PRO A 106 -6.30 22.59 -1.00
CA PRO A 106 -7.66 22.06 -0.99
C PRO A 106 -8.15 21.61 -2.37
N HIS A 107 -7.73 22.30 -3.44
CA HIS A 107 -8.07 21.95 -4.82
C HIS A 107 -7.48 20.61 -5.28
N LEU A 108 -6.42 20.14 -4.64
CA LEU A 108 -5.81 18.83 -4.85
C LEU A 108 -6.25 17.79 -3.82
N LYS A 109 -7.30 18.09 -3.04
CA LYS A 109 -7.82 17.24 -1.96
C LYS A 109 -6.74 16.91 -0.92
N SER A 110 -6.06 17.94 -0.41
CA SER A 110 -5.03 17.79 0.62
C SER A 110 -5.48 17.02 1.87
N SER A 111 -6.79 16.98 2.16
CA SER A 111 -7.37 16.17 3.24
C SER A 111 -7.29 14.65 3.05
N GLY A 112 -6.88 14.16 1.87
CA GLY A 112 -6.83 12.75 1.53
C GLY A 112 -8.05 12.28 0.73
N TYR A 113 -8.22 10.97 0.61
CA TYR A 113 -9.31 10.33 -0.14
C TYR A 113 -9.86 9.09 0.54
N ARG A 114 -11.10 8.73 0.19
CA ARG A 114 -11.65 7.39 0.38
C ARG A 114 -11.60 6.61 -0.94
N LEU A 115 -11.67 5.28 -0.89
CA LEU A 115 -11.47 4.45 -2.09
C LEU A 115 -12.54 4.70 -3.15
N GLU A 116 -13.75 4.98 -2.71
CA GLU A 116 -14.92 5.31 -3.51
C GLU A 116 -14.86 6.73 -4.11
N GLU A 117 -14.12 7.66 -3.50
CA GLU A 117 -13.96 9.05 -3.98
C GLU A 117 -12.84 9.20 -5.02
N MET A 118 -12.12 8.10 -5.30
CA MET A 118 -11.06 8.11 -6.30
C MET A 118 -11.63 8.21 -7.70
N GLY A 119 -11.26 9.26 -8.43
CA GLY A 119 -11.65 9.44 -9.82
C GLY A 119 -11.80 10.91 -10.19
N PRO A 120 -12.31 11.19 -11.41
CA PRO A 120 -12.65 12.54 -11.82
C PRO A 120 -13.72 13.14 -10.89
N PHE A 121 -13.59 14.42 -10.53
CA PHE A 121 -14.52 15.13 -9.63
C PHE A 121 -16.00 14.97 -10.00
N LYS A 122 -16.31 14.87 -11.30
CA LYS A 122 -17.69 14.69 -11.79
C LYS A 122 -18.35 13.40 -11.30
N PHE A 123 -17.55 12.38 -11.02
CA PHE A 123 -18.01 11.04 -10.65
C PHE A 123 -17.77 10.73 -9.17
N GLU A 124 -17.26 11.69 -8.40
CA GLU A 124 -16.93 11.50 -7.00
C GLU A 124 -18.14 11.15 -6.13
N ASN A 125 -19.36 11.50 -6.51
CA ASN A 125 -20.56 11.10 -5.76
C ASN A 125 -21.37 10.02 -6.47
N SER A 126 -20.95 9.63 -7.68
CA SER A 126 -21.66 8.61 -8.44
C SER A 126 -21.37 7.23 -7.85
N ALA A 127 -22.38 6.36 -7.82
CA ALA A 127 -22.29 4.96 -7.42
C ALA A 127 -21.84 4.67 -5.97
N HIS A 128 -21.82 5.64 -5.06
CA HIS A 128 -21.40 5.38 -3.67
C HIS A 128 -22.32 4.44 -2.93
N GLU A 129 -23.63 4.63 -3.10
CA GLU A 129 -24.65 3.77 -2.51
C GLU A 129 -24.56 2.35 -3.09
N GLU A 130 -24.37 2.25 -4.41
CA GLU A 130 -24.20 0.97 -5.12
C GLU A 130 -22.94 0.21 -4.66
N VAL A 131 -21.82 0.92 -4.51
CA VAL A 131 -20.55 0.33 -4.02
C VAL A 131 -20.71 -0.19 -2.60
N MET A 132 -21.36 0.58 -1.72
CA MET A 132 -21.58 0.18 -0.33
C MET A 132 -22.58 -0.98 -0.22
N GLN A 133 -23.60 -1.02 -1.08
CA GLN A 133 -24.52 -2.14 -1.18
C GLN A 133 -23.80 -3.41 -1.64
N LYS A 134 -22.98 -3.33 -2.69
CA LYS A 134 -22.19 -4.46 -3.18
C LYS A 134 -21.15 -4.93 -2.17
N ALA A 135 -20.53 -4.01 -1.44
CA ALA A 135 -19.62 -4.35 -0.35
C ALA A 135 -20.34 -5.10 0.79
N ALA A 136 -21.55 -4.66 1.16
CA ALA A 136 -22.37 -5.34 2.15
C ALA A 136 -22.81 -6.75 1.69
N GLU A 137 -23.18 -6.90 0.42
CA GLU A 137 -23.49 -8.20 -0.20
C GLU A 137 -22.29 -9.16 -0.12
N LEU A 138 -21.08 -8.68 -0.46
CA LEU A 138 -19.85 -9.47 -0.41
C LEU A 138 -19.45 -9.86 1.01
N GLN A 139 -19.65 -8.96 1.98
CA GLN A 139 -19.29 -9.19 3.38
C GLN A 139 -20.35 -9.98 4.15
N GLY A 140 -21.59 -10.05 3.63
CA GLY A 140 -22.73 -10.70 4.28
C GLY A 140 -23.29 -9.91 5.47
N CYS A 141 -22.85 -8.67 5.68
CA CYS A 141 -23.26 -7.78 6.78
C CYS A 141 -23.22 -6.32 6.28
N PRO A 142 -24.07 -5.43 6.83
CA PRO A 142 -24.04 -4.01 6.48
C PRO A 142 -22.69 -3.39 6.89
N VAL A 143 -22.13 -2.56 6.01
CA VAL A 143 -20.88 -1.82 6.27
C VAL A 143 -21.15 -0.75 7.32
N ALA A 144 -20.80 -1.02 8.57
CA ALA A 144 -20.97 -0.11 9.71
C ALA A 144 -19.64 0.57 10.10
N GLY A 145 -19.72 1.64 10.90
CA GLY A 145 -18.56 2.36 11.43
C GLY A 145 -18.11 3.55 10.58
N PRO A 146 -16.87 4.03 10.76
CA PRO A 146 -16.40 5.28 10.15
C PRO A 146 -16.24 5.20 8.61
N TRP A 147 -16.17 3.99 8.06
CA TRP A 147 -16.14 3.73 6.63
C TRP A 147 -17.55 3.59 6.00
N SER A 148 -18.62 3.72 6.78
CA SER A 148 -19.99 3.66 6.27
C SER A 148 -20.42 4.99 5.62
N LEU A 149 -21.57 4.96 4.94
CA LEU A 149 -22.25 6.17 4.44
C LEU A 149 -22.67 7.10 5.58
N GLU A 150 -22.96 6.55 6.77
CA GLU A 150 -23.34 7.33 7.94
C GLU A 150 -22.15 8.08 8.54
N GLY A 151 -20.98 7.42 8.57
CA GLY A 151 -19.72 8.08 8.93
C GLY A 151 -19.50 9.33 8.08
N ARG A 152 -19.64 9.17 6.76
CA ARG A 152 -19.46 10.25 5.76
C ARG A 152 -20.34 11.47 6.02
N ARG A 153 -21.64 11.29 6.25
CA ARG A 153 -22.59 12.40 6.48
C ARG A 153 -22.24 13.22 7.72
N GLY A 154 -21.47 12.66 8.64
CA GLY A 154 -21.02 13.36 9.84
C GLY A 154 -19.92 14.40 9.62
N ASP A 155 -19.27 14.42 8.45
CA ASP A 155 -18.15 15.31 8.11
C ASP A 155 -18.51 16.39 7.07
N GLU A 156 -19.66 16.28 6.39
CA GLU A 156 -20.15 17.38 5.57
C GLU A 156 -20.68 18.51 6.47
N PRO A 157 -20.29 19.78 6.22
CA PRO A 157 -20.93 20.89 6.92
C PRO A 157 -22.43 20.87 6.59
N SER A 158 -23.27 20.87 7.63
CA SER A 158 -24.71 21.07 7.47
C SER A 158 -24.98 22.31 6.60
N PRO A 159 -25.96 22.27 5.68
CA PRO A 159 -26.26 23.38 4.79
C PRO A 159 -26.60 24.67 5.54
#